data_AF-A0A176RZ56-F1
#
_entry.id   AF-A0A176RZ56-F1
#
_cell.length_a   1.000
_cell.length_b   1.000
_cell.length_c   1.000
_cell.angle_alpha   90.00
_cell.angle_beta   90.00
_cell.angle_gamma   90.00
#
_symmetry.space_group_name_H-M   'P 1'
#
loop_
_entity.id
_entity.type
_entity.pdbx_description
1 polymer ?
#
loop_
_entity_poly.entity_id
_entity_poly.type
_entity_poly.pdbx_seq_one_letter_code
_entity_poly.pdbx_strand_id
1 'polypeptide(L)'
;RLLLLVVGFVGGMMSGLVGNGIDIITFSVMVLLFRLSEKIATPTSVILMAINALVGFALHAFVIGGFTPLVHAYWQAAIPVVVVGAPVGAIISSLLSRMTIVRILIVLIMIEVISSLLLIPLTHAVIITSLTTFVMFSCCYYWMYRCGDDVRIQSFSRFILSTGKAISNPIQRPQCRCL
;
A
#
# COMPACT_ATOMS: atom_id res chain seq x y z
N ARG A 1 6.77 12.84 -13.29
CA ARG A 1 6.21 13.89 -12.40
C ARG A 1 4.70 13.99 -12.55
N LEU A 2 4.16 14.29 -13.73
CA LEU A 2 2.69 14.32 -13.98
C LEU A 2 2.00 12.95 -13.76
N LEU A 3 2.64 11.84 -14.16
CA LEU A 3 2.14 10.48 -13.96
C LEU A 3 1.91 10.11 -12.47
N LEU A 4 2.79 10.57 -11.57
CA LEU A 4 2.63 10.37 -10.12
C LEU A 4 1.44 11.18 -9.59
N LEU A 5 1.23 12.37 -10.14
CA LEU A 5 0.15 13.26 -9.76
C LEU A 5 -1.21 12.71 -10.22
N VAL A 6 -1.28 12.15 -11.43
CA VAL A 6 -2.50 11.53 -11.97
C VAL A 6 -2.84 10.21 -11.25
N VAL A 7 -1.85 9.35 -10.99
CA VAL A 7 -2.06 8.10 -10.22
C VAL A 7 -2.46 8.41 -8.78
N GLY A 8 -1.83 9.41 -8.15
CA GLY A 8 -2.22 9.88 -6.81
C GLY A 8 -3.61 10.53 -6.77
N PHE A 9 -4.00 11.26 -7.80
CA PHE A 9 -5.32 11.90 -7.89
C PHE A 9 -6.44 10.89 -8.11
N VAL A 10 -6.25 9.93 -9.02
CA VAL A 10 -7.21 8.83 -9.27
C VAL A 10 -7.29 7.89 -8.06
N GLY A 11 -6.16 7.60 -7.41
CA GLY A 11 -6.12 6.84 -6.15
C GLY A 11 -6.81 7.58 -4.99
N GLY A 12 -6.65 8.90 -4.90
CA GLY A 12 -7.34 9.75 -3.92
C GLY A 12 -8.85 9.79 -4.12
N MET A 13 -9.31 9.84 -5.37
CA MET A 13 -10.74 9.74 -5.69
C MET A 13 -11.35 8.40 -5.28
N MET A 14 -10.63 7.29 -5.49
CA MET A 14 -11.07 5.97 -5.03
C MET A 14 -11.07 5.86 -3.50
N SER A 15 -10.16 6.55 -2.81
CA SER A 15 -10.17 6.62 -1.35
C SER A 15 -11.34 7.40 -0.78
N GLY A 16 -11.77 8.47 -1.45
CA GLY A 16 -12.91 9.27 -1.02
C GLY A 16 -14.22 8.47 -0.98
N LEU A 17 -14.30 7.37 -1.75
CA LEU A 17 -15.49 6.52 -1.83
C LEU A 17 -15.51 5.37 -0.80
N VAL A 18 -14.34 4.91 -0.33
CA VAL A 18 -14.18 3.67 0.47
C VAL A 18 -13.80 3.93 1.94
N GLY A 19 -13.46 5.17 2.31
CA GLY A 19 -13.21 5.57 3.70
C GLY A 19 -11.80 5.29 4.22
N ASN A 20 -11.21 4.11 3.92
CA ASN A 20 -9.81 3.75 4.25
C ASN A 20 -8.97 3.31 3.03
N GLY A 21 -9.45 3.60 1.80
CA GLY A 21 -8.77 3.14 0.57
C GLY A 21 -7.38 3.76 0.36
N ILE A 22 -7.15 4.99 0.82
CA ILE A 22 -5.88 5.71 0.68
C ILE A 22 -4.74 5.03 1.42
N ASP A 23 -5.01 4.36 2.54
CA ASP A 23 -3.97 3.70 3.32
C ASP A 23 -3.44 2.47 2.57
N ILE A 24 -4.35 1.70 1.95
CA ILE A 24 -4.01 0.52 1.15
C ILE A 24 -3.24 0.93 -0.12
N ILE A 25 -3.68 2.01 -0.79
CA ILE A 25 -3.01 2.55 -1.98
C ILE A 25 -1.64 3.10 -1.60
N THR A 26 -1.53 3.89 -0.52
CA THR A 26 -0.26 4.43 -0.03
C THR A 26 0.72 3.31 0.35
N PHE A 27 0.27 2.30 1.08
CA PHE A 27 1.06 1.11 1.40
C PHE A 27 1.53 0.39 0.14
N SER A 28 0.64 0.22 -0.83
CA SER A 28 0.95 -0.48 -2.08
C SER A 28 1.92 0.29 -2.97
N VAL A 29 1.79 1.62 -3.05
CA VAL A 29 2.77 2.48 -3.73
C VAL A 29 4.12 2.38 -3.04
N MET A 30 4.16 2.41 -1.71
CA MET A 30 5.41 2.30 -0.94
C MET A 30 6.14 0.96 -1.20
N VAL A 31 5.40 -0.14 -1.26
CA VAL A 31 5.96 -1.48 -1.51
C VAL A 31 6.29 -1.72 -2.99
N LEU A 32 5.40 -1.37 -3.93
CA LEU A 32 5.55 -1.68 -5.36
C LEU A 32 6.40 -0.65 -6.11
N LEU A 33 6.22 0.65 -5.85
CA LEU A 33 6.90 1.73 -6.58
C LEU A 33 8.31 1.99 -6.05
N PHE A 34 8.48 2.03 -4.72
CA PHE A 34 9.78 2.30 -4.10
C PHE A 34 10.58 1.02 -3.77
N ARG A 35 9.99 -0.17 -3.98
CA ARG A 35 10.58 -1.47 -3.59
C ARG A 35 11.13 -1.47 -2.17
N LEU A 36 10.46 -0.73 -1.27
CA LEU A 36 10.85 -0.70 0.13
C LEU A 36 10.63 -2.08 0.73
N SER A 37 11.52 -2.48 1.62
CA SER A 37 11.30 -3.69 2.39
C SER A 37 10.00 -3.56 3.17
N GLU A 38 9.19 -4.61 3.13
CA GLU A 38 7.93 -4.76 3.88
C GLU A 38 8.15 -4.44 5.36
N LYS A 39 9.32 -4.81 5.88
CA LYS A 39 9.85 -4.48 7.21
C LYS A 39 9.75 -2.99 7.59
N ILE A 40 9.98 -2.10 6.63
CA ILE A 40 9.97 -0.64 6.81
C ILE A 40 8.64 -0.05 6.37
N ALA A 41 8.01 -0.59 5.32
CA ALA A 41 6.78 -0.07 4.76
C ALA A 41 5.56 -0.22 5.69
N THR A 42 5.47 -1.33 6.44
CA THR A 42 4.36 -1.58 7.37
C THR A 42 4.31 -0.57 8.52
N PRO A 43 5.38 -0.33 9.32
CA PRO A 43 5.31 0.64 10.40
C PRO A 43 5.09 2.07 9.89
N THR A 44 5.65 2.45 8.74
CA THR A 44 5.39 3.77 8.14
C THR A 44 3.93 3.96 7.73
N SER A 45 3.27 2.91 7.21
CA SER A 45 1.85 2.98 6.86
C SER A 45 0.95 3.08 8.08
N VAL A 46 1.29 2.41 9.18
CA VAL A 46 0.52 2.50 10.44
C VAL A 46 0.57 3.93 11.01
N ILE A 47 1.72 4.60 10.92
CA ILE A 47 1.86 6.00 11.34
C ILE A 47 0.97 6.92 10.49
N LEU A 48 0.94 6.72 9.17
CA LEU A 48 0.06 7.49 8.28
C LEU A 48 -1.43 7.27 8.60
N MET A 49 -1.81 6.02 8.88
CA MET A 49 -3.17 5.67 9.30
C MET A 49 -3.54 6.33 10.63
N ALA A 50 -2.62 6.39 11.61
CA ALA A 50 -2.84 7.04 12.89
C ALA A 50 -3.05 8.56 12.74
N ILE A 51 -2.27 9.21 11.86
CA ILE A 51 -2.44 10.63 11.56
C ILE A 51 -3.79 10.89 10.88
N ASN A 52 -4.16 10.05 9.91
CA ASN A 52 -5.45 10.16 9.21
C ASN A 52 -6.62 10.01 10.20
N ALA A 53 -6.56 9.03 11.11
CA ALA A 53 -7.56 8.84 12.15
C ALA A 53 -7.65 10.04 13.11
N LEU A 54 -6.52 10.65 13.48
CA LEU A 54 -6.51 11.85 14.33
C LEU A 54 -7.14 13.06 13.63
N VAL A 55 -6.85 13.24 12.34
CA VAL A 55 -7.48 14.30 11.53
C VAL A 55 -8.98 14.06 11.39
N GLY A 56 -9.41 12.82 11.11
CA GLY A 56 -10.83 12.45 11.05
C GLY A 56 -11.56 12.68 12.37
N PHE A 57 -10.93 12.32 13.49
CA PHE A 57 -11.45 12.60 14.83
C PHE A 57 -11.55 14.09 15.11
N ALA A 58 -10.52 14.88 14.77
CA ALA A 58 -10.56 16.34 14.92
C ALA A 58 -11.69 16.95 14.08
N LEU A 59 -11.84 16.53 12.83
CA LEU A 59 -12.91 17.00 11.95
C LEU A 59 -14.30 16.69 12.53
N HIS A 60 -14.50 15.48 13.05
CA HIS A 60 -15.75 15.11 13.72
C HIS A 60 -15.99 15.90 15.01
N ALA A 61 -14.94 16.13 15.80
CA ALA A 61 -15.02 16.88 17.05
C ALA A 61 -15.33 18.36 16.83
N PHE A 62 -14.74 19.00 15.80
CA PHE A 62 -14.86 20.43 15.55
C PHE A 62 -16.02 20.82 14.62
N VAL A 63 -16.37 19.98 13.63
CA VAL A 63 -17.34 20.35 12.56
C VAL A 63 -18.70 19.70 12.77
N ILE A 64 -18.76 18.44 13.18
CA ILE A 64 -20.00 17.64 13.20
C ILE A 64 -20.70 17.69 14.57
N GLY A 65 -19.98 18.02 15.64
CA GLY A 65 -20.57 18.41 16.92
C GLY A 65 -21.38 17.30 17.60
N GLY A 66 -20.72 16.18 17.93
CA GLY A 66 -21.31 15.18 18.84
C GLY A 66 -20.77 13.76 18.62
N PHE A 67 -20.21 13.16 19.67
CA PHE A 67 -19.97 11.72 19.71
C PHE A 67 -21.13 11.05 20.45
N THR A 68 -21.77 10.07 19.81
CA THR A 68 -22.68 9.15 20.51
C THR A 68 -21.91 8.50 21.67
N PRO A 69 -22.50 8.34 22.88
CA PRO A 69 -21.80 7.76 24.03
C PRO A 69 -21.18 6.39 23.75
N LEU A 70 -21.77 5.62 22.83
CA LEU A 70 -21.22 4.35 22.34
C LEU A 70 -19.87 4.52 21.61
N VAL A 71 -19.72 5.52 20.75
CA VAL A 71 -18.48 5.79 20.00
C VAL A 71 -17.37 6.22 20.95
N HIS A 72 -17.72 6.98 21.99
CA HIS A 72 -16.76 7.37 23.02
C HIS A 72 -16.25 6.15 23.81
N ALA A 73 -17.13 5.20 24.16
CA ALA A 73 -16.72 3.96 24.82
C ALA A 73 -15.79 3.11 23.95
N TYR A 74 -16.08 2.97 22.66
CA TYR A 74 -15.19 2.26 21.73
C TYR A 74 -13.85 2.98 21.55
N TRP A 75 -13.86 4.30 21.50
CA TRP A 75 -12.64 5.09 21.39
C TRP A 75 -11.73 4.91 22.61
N GLN A 76 -12.30 4.98 23.82
CA GLN A 76 -11.55 4.75 25.07
C GLN A 76 -10.98 3.33 25.16
N ALA A 77 -11.70 2.32 24.66
CA ALA A 77 -11.21 0.94 24.58
C ALA A 77 -10.11 0.75 23.52
N ALA A 78 -10.15 1.51 22.41
CA ALA A 78 -9.20 1.38 21.32
C ALA A 78 -7.83 2.02 21.62
N ILE A 79 -7.79 3.15 22.34
CA ILE A 79 -6.56 3.88 22.67
C ILE A 79 -5.46 2.96 23.29
N PRO A 80 -5.70 2.20 24.37
CA PRO A 80 -4.65 1.38 24.98
C PRO A 80 -4.19 0.25 24.05
N VAL A 81 -5.10 -0.32 23.27
CA VAL A 81 -4.77 -1.39 22.31
C VAL A 81 -3.85 -0.86 21.21
N VAL A 82 -4.12 0.31 20.67
CA VAL A 82 -3.28 0.92 19.61
C VAL A 82 -1.95 1.41 20.16
N VAL A 83 -1.94 2.07 21.32
CA VAL A 83 -0.72 2.60 21.96
C VAL A 83 0.29 1.49 22.28
N VAL A 84 -0.17 0.30 22.67
CA VAL A 84 0.72 -0.85 22.92
C VAL A 84 0.95 -1.66 21.65
N GLY A 85 -0.09 -1.89 20.85
CA GLY A 85 -0.03 -2.75 19.66
C GLY A 85 0.88 -2.21 18.56
N ALA A 86 0.83 -0.90 18.27
CA ALA A 86 1.64 -0.27 17.24
C ALA A 86 3.16 -0.38 17.50
N PRO A 87 3.69 -0.01 18.69
CA PRO A 87 5.13 -0.15 18.97
C PRO A 87 5.55 -1.62 19.06
N VAL A 88 4.74 -2.51 19.64
CA VAL A 88 5.05 -3.95 19.69
C VAL A 88 5.16 -4.53 18.27
N GLY A 89 4.23 -4.20 17.38
CA GLY A 89 4.27 -4.61 15.98
C GLY A 89 5.51 -4.08 15.25
N ALA A 90 5.89 -2.81 15.49
CA ALA A 90 7.08 -2.21 14.91
C ALA A 90 8.38 -2.89 15.39
N ILE A 91 8.48 -3.19 16.69
CA ILE A 91 9.64 -3.87 17.28
C ILE A 91 9.77 -5.29 16.72
N ILE A 92 8.68 -6.06 16.69
CA ILE A 92 8.67 -7.42 16.12
C ILE A 92 9.08 -7.40 14.65
N SER A 93 8.53 -6.46 13.87
CA SER A 93 8.95 -6.27 12.46
C SER A 93 10.44 -5.98 12.36
N SER A 94 11.00 -5.16 13.26
CA SER A 94 12.43 -4.82 13.24
C SER A 94 13.37 -5.99 13.57
N LEU A 95 12.89 -6.97 14.36
CA LEU A 95 13.68 -8.09 14.85
C LEU A 95 13.68 -9.30 13.89
N LEU A 96 12.65 -9.41 13.04
CA LEU A 96 12.46 -10.54 12.15
C LEU A 96 13.16 -10.36 10.79
N SER A 97 13.52 -11.49 10.17
CA SER A 97 14.06 -11.52 8.81
C SER A 97 12.98 -11.12 7.79
N ARG A 98 13.39 -10.53 6.66
CA ARG A 98 12.47 -10.10 5.58
C ARG A 98 11.52 -11.22 5.15
N MET A 99 12.02 -12.45 5.00
CA MET A 99 11.22 -13.58 4.54
C MET A 99 10.18 -14.04 5.58
N THR A 100 10.51 -13.92 6.87
CA THR A 100 9.57 -14.21 7.96
C THR A 100 8.44 -13.17 8.01
N ILE A 101 8.75 -11.90 7.81
CA ILE A 101 7.77 -10.79 7.82
C ILE A 101 6.73 -11.00 6.71
N VAL A 102 7.16 -11.33 5.49
CA VAL A 102 6.25 -11.59 4.37
C VAL A 102 5.32 -12.76 4.69
N ARG A 103 5.84 -13.84 5.27
CA ARG A 103 5.01 -14.99 5.66
C ARG A 103 3.99 -14.62 6.73
N ILE A 104 4.38 -13.85 7.74
CA ILE A 104 3.47 -13.37 8.79
C ILE A 104 2.39 -12.47 8.20
N LEU A 105 2.75 -11.52 7.32
CA LEU A 105 1.79 -10.64 6.66
C LEU A 105 0.76 -11.43 5.85
N ILE A 106 1.20 -12.43 5.07
CA ILE A 106 0.29 -13.29 4.31
C ILE A 106 -0.66 -14.03 5.25
N VAL A 107 -0.16 -14.59 6.35
CA VAL A 107 -1.00 -15.29 7.34
C VAL A 107 -2.01 -14.33 7.98
N LEU A 108 -1.59 -13.11 8.35
CA LEU A 108 -2.49 -12.10 8.91
C LEU A 108 -3.59 -11.69 7.92
N ILE A 109 -3.24 -11.49 6.65
CA ILE A 109 -4.23 -11.16 5.60
C ILE A 109 -5.22 -12.32 5.43
N MET A 110 -4.76 -13.57 5.45
CA MET A 110 -5.66 -14.72 5.37
C MET A 110 -6.60 -14.79 6.58
N ILE A 111 -6.09 -14.56 7.79
CA ILE A 111 -6.90 -14.51 9.02
C ILE A 111 -7.93 -13.37 8.95
N GLU A 112 -7.53 -12.18 8.50
CA GLU A 112 -8.41 -11.01 8.35
C GLU A 112 -9.58 -11.31 7.41
N VAL A 113 -9.30 -11.92 6.25
CA VAL A 113 -10.32 -12.29 5.26
C VAL A 113 -11.28 -13.33 5.82
N ILE A 114 -10.76 -14.37 6.50
CA ILE A 114 -11.58 -15.40 7.12
C ILE A 114 -12.45 -14.82 8.24
N SER A 115 -11.86 -13.99 9.11
CA SER A 115 -12.55 -13.31 10.20
C SER A 115 -13.67 -12.42 9.68
N SER A 116 -13.38 -11.61 8.65
CA SER A 116 -14.36 -10.76 7.99
C SER A 116 -15.51 -11.58 7.39
N LEU A 117 -15.20 -12.71 6.77
CA LEU A 117 -16.21 -13.59 6.19
C LEU A 117 -17.11 -14.26 7.26
N LEU A 118 -16.57 -14.51 8.46
CA LEU A 118 -17.31 -15.12 9.56
C LEU A 118 -18.17 -14.10 10.35
N LEU A 119 -17.67 -12.88 10.53
CA LEU A 119 -18.36 -11.83 11.30
C LEU A 119 -19.51 -11.17 10.53
N ILE A 120 -19.39 -11.01 9.21
CA ILE A 120 -20.40 -10.33 8.40
C ILE A 120 -21.52 -11.31 8.00
N PRO A 121 -22.80 -11.04 8.31
CA PRO A 121 -23.91 -11.82 7.80
C PRO A 121 -23.97 -11.68 6.28
N LEU A 122 -23.81 -12.81 5.58
CA LEU A 122 -23.70 -12.87 4.13
C LEU A 122 -25.06 -12.60 3.45
N THR A 123 -25.45 -11.33 3.39
CA THR A 123 -26.65 -10.86 2.70
C THR A 123 -26.33 -10.61 1.23
N HIS A 124 -27.25 -10.93 0.31
CA HIS A 124 -27.04 -10.78 -1.13
C HIS A 124 -26.58 -9.37 -1.54
N ALA A 125 -27.06 -8.32 -0.86
CA ALA A 125 -26.62 -6.94 -1.10
C ALA A 125 -25.12 -6.75 -0.78
N VAL A 126 -24.64 -7.29 0.34
CA VAL A 126 -23.25 -7.16 0.78
C VAL A 126 -22.31 -7.95 -0.13
N ILE A 127 -22.73 -9.12 -0.62
CA ILE A 127 -21.95 -9.92 -1.58
C ILE A 127 -21.74 -9.12 -2.87
N ILE A 128 -22.81 -8.54 -3.44
CA ILE A 128 -22.72 -7.78 -4.69
C ILE A 128 -21.81 -6.57 -4.52
N THR A 129 -21.98 -5.77 -3.46
CA THR A 129 -21.13 -4.59 -3.23
C THR A 129 -19.67 -4.96 -3.00
N SER A 130 -19.40 -6.06 -2.30
CA SER A 130 -18.03 -6.55 -2.06
C SER A 130 -17.37 -7.03 -3.35
N LEU A 131 -18.12 -7.75 -4.19
CA LEU A 131 -17.61 -8.24 -5.47
C LEU A 131 -17.32 -7.06 -6.41
N THR A 132 -18.22 -6.09 -6.50
CA THR A 132 -18.05 -4.90 -7.35
C THR A 132 -16.85 -4.07 -6.90
N THR A 133 -16.70 -3.83 -5.60
CA THR A 133 -15.55 -3.08 -5.06
C THR A 133 -14.24 -3.82 -5.24
N PHE A 134 -14.21 -5.14 -5.01
CA PHE A 134 -13.02 -5.96 -5.23
C PHE A 134 -12.57 -5.98 -6.70
N VAL A 135 -13.52 -6.15 -7.64
CA VAL A 135 -13.22 -6.11 -9.08
C VAL A 135 -12.71 -4.74 -9.50
N MET A 136 -13.35 -3.66 -9.04
CA MET A 136 -12.89 -2.29 -9.32
C MET A 136 -11.47 -2.03 -8.79
N PHE A 137 -11.19 -2.45 -7.56
CA PHE A 137 -9.87 -2.31 -6.94
C PHE A 137 -8.82 -3.14 -7.69
N SER A 138 -9.12 -4.41 -7.97
CA SER A 138 -8.22 -5.30 -8.73
C SER A 138 -7.91 -4.76 -10.13
N CYS A 139 -8.92 -4.22 -10.84
CA CYS A 139 -8.71 -3.57 -12.13
C CYS A 139 -7.82 -2.33 -12.01
N CYS A 140 -8.01 -1.51 -10.98
CA CYS A 140 -7.16 -0.34 -10.70
C CYS A 140 -5.71 -0.75 -10.40
N TYR A 141 -5.51 -1.75 -9.56
CA TYR A 141 -4.19 -2.30 -9.24
C TYR A 141 -3.50 -2.90 -10.46
N TYR A 142 -4.24 -3.64 -11.29
CA TYR A 142 -3.72 -4.20 -12.52
C TYR A 142 -3.32 -3.11 -13.52
N TRP A 143 -4.11 -2.04 -13.64
CA TRP A 143 -3.76 -0.87 -14.45
C TRP A 143 -2.50 -0.19 -13.93
N MET A 144 -2.38 -0.02 -12.61
CA MET A 144 -1.20 0.58 -11.99
C MET A 144 0.05 -0.30 -12.17
N TYR A 145 -0.08 -1.62 -12.05
CA TYR A 145 0.99 -2.57 -12.33
C TYR A 145 1.44 -2.48 -13.79
N ARG A 146 0.49 -2.45 -14.73
CA ARG A 146 0.78 -2.35 -16.17
C ARG A 146 1.47 -1.03 -16.54
N CYS A 147 1.02 0.08 -15.98
CA CYS A 147 1.65 1.39 -16.20
C CYS A 147 3.04 1.48 -15.52
N GLY A 148 3.25 0.76 -14.41
CA GLY A 148 4.56 0.62 -13.77
C GLY A 148 5.58 -0.13 -14.64
N ASP A 149 5.14 -1.14 -15.40
CA ASP A 149 5.99 -1.85 -16.35
C ASP A 149 6.34 -1.00 -17.58
N ASP A 150 5.43 -0.16 -18.07
CA ASP A 150 5.74 0.80 -19.15
C ASP A 150 6.79 1.85 -18.74
N VAL A 151 6.72 2.36 -17.51
CA VAL A 151 7.74 3.29 -16.96
C VAL A 151 9.09 2.58 -16.74
N ARG A 152 9.09 1.31 -16.33
CA ARG A 152 10.28 0.47 -16.19
C ARG A 152 10.98 0.27 -17.54
N ILE A 153 10.23 -0.05 -18.60
CA ILE A 153 10.75 -0.19 -19.96
C ILE A 153 11.30 1.15 -20.46
N GLN A 154 10.64 2.28 -20.18
CA GLN A 154 11.11 3.58 -20.64
C GLN A 154 12.35 4.09 -19.90
N SER A 155 12.53 3.78 -18.61
CA SER A 155 13.76 4.09 -17.87
C SER A 155 14.92 3.17 -18.27
N PHE A 156 14.67 1.89 -18.51
CA PHE A 156 15.67 0.93 -19.00
C PHE A 156 16.08 1.23 -20.45
N SER A 157 15.13 1.56 -21.31
CA SER A 157 15.39 2.01 -22.69
C SER A 157 16.18 3.32 -22.72
N ARG A 158 15.87 4.29 -21.85
CA ARG A 158 16.63 5.54 -21.73
C ARG A 158 18.03 5.34 -21.14
N PHE A 159 18.21 4.35 -20.26
CA PHE A 159 19.53 3.89 -19.79
C PHE A 159 20.31 3.25 -20.94
N ILE A 160 19.74 2.28 -21.67
CA ILE A 160 20.36 1.66 -22.86
C ILE A 160 20.69 2.68 -23.95
N LEU A 161 19.84 3.70 -24.19
CA LEU A 161 20.12 4.78 -25.14
C LEU A 161 21.21 5.74 -24.65
N SER A 162 21.32 5.96 -23.34
CA SER A 162 22.40 6.76 -22.73
C SER A 162 23.73 6.02 -22.76
N THR A 163 23.74 4.69 -22.57
CA THR A 163 24.95 3.85 -22.68
C THR A 163 25.27 3.52 -24.14
N GLY A 164 24.26 3.44 -25.02
CA GLY A 164 24.40 3.19 -26.45
C GLY A 164 24.95 4.39 -27.23
N LYS A 165 24.84 5.61 -26.70
CA LYS A 165 25.53 6.79 -27.24
C LYS A 165 27.02 6.87 -26.87
N ALA A 166 27.49 6.04 -25.94
CA ALA A 166 28.90 5.91 -25.58
C ALA A 166 29.63 4.80 -26.35
N ILE A 167 28.93 4.04 -27.22
CA ILE A 167 29.51 2.95 -28.03
C ILE A 167 29.36 3.28 -29.52
N SER A 168 29.70 4.51 -29.90
CA SER A 168 29.86 4.91 -31.31
C SER A 168 31.15 5.71 -31.53
N ASN A 169 32.28 5.12 -31.14
CA ASN A 169 33.56 5.27 -31.85
C ASN A 169 34.48 4.10 -31.42
N PRO A 170 35.23 3.47 -32.35
CA PRO A 170 35.73 2.11 -32.18
C PRO A 170 37.02 2.12 -31.36
N ILE A 171 37.07 1.27 -30.33
CA ILE A 171 38.33 0.84 -29.73
C ILE A 171 38.43 -0.67 -29.93
N GLN A 172 39.52 -1.02 -30.61
CA GLN A 172 39.90 -2.33 -31.12
C GLN A 172 39.67 -3.46 -30.12
N ARG A 173 39.12 -4.58 -30.62
CA ARG A 173 39.20 -5.88 -29.93
C ARG A 173 40.61 -6.46 -30.09
N PRO A 174 41.29 -6.86 -29.01
CA PRO A 174 42.25 -7.96 -29.08
C PRO A 174 41.54 -9.27 -28.73
N GLN A 175 41.33 -10.06 -29.77
CA GLN A 175 41.58 -11.50 -29.89
C GLN A 175 41.94 -12.31 -28.61
N CYS A 176 41.15 -13.36 -28.34
CA CYS A 176 41.55 -14.66 -27.76
C CYS A 176 40.38 -15.63 -28.04
N ARG A 177 40.36 -16.41 -29.14
CA ARG A 177 41.09 -17.66 -29.42
C ARG A 177 40.85 -18.72 -28.33
N CYS A 178 39.75 -19.47 -28.48
CA CYS A 178 39.60 -20.79 -27.88
C CYS A 178 40.49 -21.78 -28.64
N LEU A 179 41.30 -22.51 -27.90
CA LEU A 179 41.88 -23.81 -28.25
C LEU A 179 41.46 -24.75 -27.11
#